data_AF-A0A954ZUI2-F1
#
_entry.id   AF-A0A954ZUI2-F1
#
_cell.length_a   1.000
_cell.length_b   1.000
_cell.length_c   1.000
_cell.angle_alpha   90.00
_cell.angle_beta   90.00
_cell.angle_gamma   90.00
#
_symmetry.space_group_name_H-M   'P 1'
#
loop_
_entity.id
_entity.type
_entity.pdbx_description
1 polymer ?
#
loop_
_entity_poly.entity_id
_entity_poly.type
_entity_poly.pdbx_seq_one_letter_code
_entity_poly.pdbx_strand_id
1 'polypeptide(L)'
;MDEAKAIKHAGHPRHPDHREFLEALGAAMFMAASVNGHMVDIARKHLDMDYWELIRLPMGLLKDKLVVRAEEVDGLAEAVPIIIEILALRNALAHALPVRDGLHYRPKDRSVINFYDVEDLRDAERRFSALRKDLNRVLHPR
;
A
#
# COMPACT_ATOMS: atom_id res chain seq x y z
N MET A 1 25.19 11.59 34.75
CA MET A 1 23.98 10.75 34.85
C MET A 1 23.11 11.15 33.67
N ASP A 2 23.46 10.67 32.48
CA ASP A 2 22.64 10.88 31.29
C ASP A 2 21.61 9.75 31.29
N GLU A 3 20.36 10.08 31.61
CA GLU A 3 19.25 9.22 31.24
C GLU A 3 19.38 8.97 29.74
N ALA A 4 19.71 7.74 29.37
CA ALA A 4 19.54 7.27 28.00
C ALA A 4 18.06 7.49 27.67
N LYS A 5 17.75 8.62 27.02
CA LYS A 5 16.41 8.99 26.64
C LYS A 5 15.86 7.82 25.85
N ALA A 6 14.93 7.08 26.46
CA ALA A 6 14.43 5.84 25.89
C ALA A 6 13.96 6.15 24.47
N ILE A 7 14.63 5.52 23.50
CA ILE A 7 14.25 5.66 22.10
C ILE A 7 12.84 5.09 22.00
N LYS A 8 11.89 5.92 21.58
CA LYS A 8 10.47 5.61 21.72
C LYS A 8 9.92 4.70 20.62
N HIS A 9 10.47 4.80 19.42
CA HIS A 9 9.89 4.23 18.21
C HIS A 9 10.81 3.22 17.55
N ALA A 10 10.22 2.13 17.06
CA ALA A 10 10.96 1.04 16.42
C ALA A 10 11.64 1.49 15.10
N GLY A 11 11.12 2.52 14.45
CA GLY A 11 11.72 3.11 13.26
C GLY A 11 13.09 3.76 13.51
N HIS A 12 13.46 4.06 14.76
CA HIS A 12 14.77 4.62 15.08
C HIS A 12 15.89 3.57 15.00
N PRO A 13 17.03 3.84 14.33
CA PRO A 13 18.08 2.83 14.09
C PRO A 13 18.72 2.18 15.32
N ARG A 14 18.63 2.85 16.48
CA ARG A 14 19.14 2.35 17.78
C ARG A 14 18.06 1.71 18.66
N HIS A 15 16.81 1.61 18.20
CA HIS A 15 15.76 0.92 18.95
C HIS A 15 16.02 -0.60 18.97
N PRO A 16 15.77 -1.31 20.09
CA PRO A 16 15.96 -2.77 20.14
C PRO A 16 15.17 -3.50 19.04
N ASP A 17 13.96 -3.04 18.74
CA ASP A 17 13.07 -3.65 17.74
C ASP A 17 13.28 -3.09 16.32
N HIS A 18 14.36 -2.34 16.06
CA HIS A 18 14.58 -1.74 14.74
C HIS A 18 14.68 -2.77 13.60
N ARG A 19 15.24 -3.94 13.90
CA ARG A 19 15.29 -5.03 12.93
C ARG A 19 13.87 -5.50 12.56
N GLU A 20 13.00 -5.69 13.55
CA GLU A 20 11.62 -6.10 13.33
C GLU A 20 10.84 -5.04 12.54
N PHE A 21 11.12 -3.75 12.80
CA PHE A 21 10.58 -2.65 12.01
C PHE A 21 10.97 -2.75 10.53
N LEU A 22 12.25 -3.01 10.22
CA LEU A 22 12.71 -3.15 8.83
C LEU A 22 12.11 -4.38 8.14
N GLU A 23 11.95 -5.49 8.85
CA GLU A 23 11.30 -6.70 8.34
C GLU A 23 9.82 -6.44 8.04
N ALA A 24 9.10 -5.77 8.94
CA ALA A 24 7.71 -5.36 8.73
C ALA A 24 7.55 -4.36 7.57
N LEU A 25 8.49 -3.42 7.43
CA LEU A 25 8.52 -2.47 6.33
C LEU A 25 8.68 -3.19 4.98
N GLY A 26 9.61 -4.13 4.92
CA GLY A 26 9.82 -4.97 3.73
C GLY A 26 8.56 -5.75 3.35
N ALA A 27 7.89 -6.38 4.33
CA ALA A 27 6.65 -7.11 4.11
C ALA A 27 5.51 -6.21 3.60
N ALA A 28 5.30 -5.05 4.23
CA ALA A 28 4.29 -4.08 3.83
C ALA A 28 4.54 -3.55 2.40
N MET A 29 5.80 -3.22 2.06
CA MET A 29 6.18 -2.77 0.72
C MET A 29 6.00 -3.85 -0.34
N PHE A 30 6.35 -5.10 -0.04
CA PHE A 30 6.12 -6.24 -0.92
C PHE A 30 4.62 -6.44 -1.20
N MET A 31 3.78 -6.35 -0.17
CA MET A 31 2.34 -6.49 -0.32
C MET A 31 1.72 -5.31 -1.09
N ALA A 32 2.20 -4.09 -0.86
CA ALA A 32 1.81 -2.91 -1.64
C ALA A 32 2.16 -3.05 -3.14
N ALA A 33 3.33 -3.61 -3.46
CA ALA A 33 3.72 -3.91 -4.84
C ALA A 33 2.82 -5.00 -5.44
N SER A 34 2.50 -6.04 -4.67
CA SER A 34 1.61 -7.14 -5.10
C SER A 34 0.22 -6.64 -5.47
N VAL A 35 -0.36 -5.71 -4.69
CA VAL A 35 -1.65 -5.06 -5.01
C VAL A 35 -1.59 -4.35 -6.35
N ASN A 36 -0.52 -3.58 -6.64
CA ASN A 36 -0.37 -2.92 -7.94
C ASN A 36 -0.35 -3.93 -9.09
N GLY A 37 0.37 -5.05 -8.91
CA GLY A 37 0.40 -6.14 -9.89
C GLY A 37 -0.98 -6.71 -10.18
N HIS A 38 -1.78 -6.97 -9.15
CA HIS A 38 -3.15 -7.48 -9.34
C HIS A 38 -4.05 -6.47 -10.07
N MET A 39 -3.92 -5.17 -9.76
CA MET A 39 -4.66 -4.14 -10.49
C MET A 39 -4.28 -4.10 -11.98
N VAL A 40 -2.98 -4.24 -12.28
CA VAL A 40 -2.49 -4.33 -13.67
C VAL A 40 -3.05 -5.58 -14.34
N ASP A 41 -3.02 -6.74 -13.68
CA ASP A 41 -3.54 -7.98 -14.24
C ASP A 41 -5.06 -7.93 -14.50
N ILE A 42 -5.83 -7.28 -13.61
CA ILE A 42 -7.27 -7.05 -13.81
C ILE A 42 -7.48 -6.18 -15.05
N ALA A 43 -6.72 -5.09 -15.18
CA ALA A 43 -6.83 -4.20 -16.33
C ALA A 43 -6.46 -4.90 -17.65
N ARG A 44 -5.44 -5.76 -17.65
CA ARG A 44 -5.09 -6.57 -18.83
C ARG A 44 -6.19 -7.55 -19.18
N LYS A 45 -6.64 -8.33 -18.19
CA LYS A 45 -7.58 -9.43 -18.41
C LYS A 45 -8.97 -8.95 -18.83
N HIS A 46 -9.47 -7.92 -18.15
CA HIS A 46 -10.87 -7.53 -18.24
C HIS A 46 -11.08 -6.24 -19.02
N LEU A 47 -10.06 -5.38 -19.10
CA LEU A 47 -10.16 -4.10 -19.82
C LEU A 47 -9.43 -4.07 -21.17
N ASP A 48 -8.81 -5.20 -21.56
CA ASP A 48 -8.02 -5.37 -22.81
C ASP A 48 -6.94 -4.30 -23.00
N MET A 49 -6.31 -3.89 -21.89
CA MET A 49 -5.25 -2.88 -21.91
C MET A 49 -3.88 -3.51 -22.16
N ASP A 50 -3.07 -2.87 -23.00
CA ASP A 50 -1.71 -3.32 -23.29
C ASP A 50 -0.79 -3.17 -22.06
N TYR A 51 0.10 -4.15 -21.89
CA TYR A 51 1.02 -4.17 -20.75
C TYR A 51 1.97 -2.95 -20.71
N TRP A 52 2.49 -2.53 -21.86
CA TRP A 52 3.42 -1.39 -21.96
C TRP A 52 2.73 -0.05 -21.69
N GLU A 53 1.44 0.05 -21.98
CA GLU A 53 0.62 1.19 -21.59
C GLU A 53 0.42 1.21 -20.08
N LEU A 54 0.16 0.04 -19.47
CA LEU A 54 -0.10 -0.08 -18.04
C LEU A 54 1.13 0.22 -17.17
N ILE A 55 2.34 -0.21 -17.58
CA ILE A 55 3.55 0.09 -16.78
C ILE A 55 3.88 1.58 -16.72
N ARG A 56 3.42 2.36 -17.71
CA ARG A 56 3.60 3.82 -17.75
C ARG A 56 2.44 4.56 -17.10
N LEU A 57 1.36 3.85 -16.76
CA LEU A 57 0.16 4.45 -16.21
C LEU A 57 0.33 4.71 -14.71
N PRO A 58 0.17 5.97 -14.25
CA PRO A 58 0.11 6.25 -12.82
C PRO A 58 -1.00 5.44 -12.14
N MET A 59 -0.71 4.89 -10.96
CA MET A 59 -1.68 4.08 -10.20
C MET A 59 -3.02 4.80 -9.96
N GLY A 60 -3.01 6.12 -9.80
CA GLY A 60 -4.23 6.92 -9.69
C GLY A 60 -5.12 6.82 -10.93
N LEU A 61 -4.53 6.88 -12.13
CA LEU A 61 -5.27 6.75 -13.38
C LEU A 61 -5.72 5.30 -13.64
N LEU A 62 -4.90 4.31 -13.24
CA LEU A 62 -5.31 2.91 -13.31
C LEU A 62 -6.54 2.66 -12.42
N LYS A 63 -6.53 3.20 -11.20
CA LYS A 63 -7.68 3.19 -10.30
C LYS A 63 -8.89 3.84 -10.94
N ASP A 64 -8.76 5.04 -11.52
CA ASP A 64 -9.89 5.72 -12.16
C ASP A 64 -10.49 4.87 -13.30
N LYS A 65 -9.66 4.23 -14.12
CA LYS A 65 -10.13 3.31 -15.19
C LYS A 65 -10.87 2.10 -14.64
N LEU A 66 -10.37 1.47 -13.57
CA LEU A 66 -11.02 0.34 -12.92
C LEU A 66 -12.36 0.74 -12.30
N VAL A 67 -12.44 1.94 -11.71
CA VAL A 67 -13.69 2.47 -11.14
C VAL A 67 -14.74 2.70 -12.23
N VAL A 68 -14.36 3.29 -13.36
CA VAL A 68 -15.29 3.56 -14.47
C VAL A 68 -15.89 2.27 -15.04
N ARG A 69 -15.10 1.19 -15.08
CA ARG A 69 -15.51 -0.09 -15.65
C ARG A 69 -15.89 -1.13 -14.58
N ALA A 70 -16.17 -0.68 -13.36
CA ALA A 70 -16.38 -1.55 -12.21
C ALA A 70 -17.62 -2.45 -12.36
N GLU A 71 -18.67 -1.95 -13.02
CA GLU A 71 -19.91 -2.72 -13.28
C GLU A 71 -19.74 -3.74 -14.41
N GLU A 72 -18.70 -3.62 -15.23
CA GLU A 72 -18.42 -4.53 -16.35
C GLU A 72 -17.65 -5.79 -15.92
N VAL A 73 -17.14 -5.81 -14.69
CA VAL A 73 -16.25 -6.86 -14.18
C VAL A 73 -16.81 -7.41 -12.88
N ASP A 74 -17.15 -8.70 -12.88
CA ASP A 74 -17.70 -9.38 -11.71
C ASP A 74 -16.78 -9.24 -10.48
N GLY A 75 -17.38 -8.86 -9.35
CA GLY A 75 -16.70 -8.56 -8.09
C GLY A 75 -15.86 -7.28 -8.05
N LEU A 76 -15.67 -6.55 -9.16
CA LEU A 76 -14.84 -5.33 -9.15
C LEU A 76 -15.53 -4.16 -8.46
N ALA A 77 -16.85 -3.99 -8.66
CA ALA A 77 -17.64 -2.96 -7.99
C ALA A 77 -17.54 -3.03 -6.45
N GLU A 78 -17.47 -4.23 -5.89
CA GLU A 78 -17.33 -4.48 -4.46
C GLU A 78 -15.91 -4.18 -3.95
N ALA A 79 -14.90 -4.40 -4.80
CA ALA A 79 -13.51 -4.13 -4.48
C ALA A 79 -13.14 -2.63 -4.58
N VAL A 80 -13.87 -1.83 -5.37
CA VAL A 80 -13.56 -0.41 -5.64
C VAL A 80 -13.40 0.45 -4.39
N PRO A 81 -14.31 0.45 -3.40
CA PRO A 81 -14.15 1.27 -2.20
C PRO A 81 -12.85 0.95 -1.46
N ILE A 82 -12.51 -0.33 -1.38
CA ILE A 82 -11.29 -0.83 -0.72
C ILE A 82 -10.07 -0.40 -1.53
N ILE A 83 -10.10 -0.48 -2.87
CA ILE A 83 -9.00 0.00 -3.72
C ILE A 83 -8.71 1.48 -3.45
N ILE A 84 -9.74 2.34 -3.37
CA ILE A 84 -9.56 3.79 -3.16
C ILE A 84 -8.85 4.06 -1.83
N GLU A 85 -9.33 3.45 -0.74
CA GLU A 85 -8.77 3.62 0.59
C GLU A 85 -7.33 3.10 0.68
N ILE A 86 -7.10 1.89 0.18
CA ILE A 86 -5.82 1.21 0.27
C ILE A 86 -4.76 1.85 -0.63
N LEU A 87 -5.14 2.43 -1.76
CA LEU A 87 -4.18 3.19 -2.58
C LEU A 87 -3.70 4.46 -1.91
N ALA A 88 -4.52 5.11 -1.09
CA ALA A 88 -4.08 6.24 -0.29
C ALA A 88 -2.99 5.79 0.71
N LEU A 89 -3.22 4.68 1.43
CA LEU A 89 -2.24 4.09 2.33
C LEU A 89 -0.96 3.63 1.61
N ARG A 90 -1.10 2.96 0.46
CA ARG A 90 0.03 2.53 -0.38
C ARG A 90 0.86 3.72 -0.83
N ASN A 91 0.22 4.80 -1.27
CA ASN A 91 0.93 6.01 -1.69
C ASN A 91 1.60 6.70 -0.51
N ALA A 92 0.96 6.70 0.66
CA ALA A 92 1.58 7.21 1.87
C ALA A 92 2.86 6.44 2.20
N LEU A 93 2.81 5.11 2.21
CA LEU A 93 3.97 4.28 2.50
C LEU A 93 5.07 4.39 1.43
N ALA A 94 4.71 4.34 0.15
CA ALA A 94 5.67 4.37 -0.96
C ALA A 94 6.37 5.73 -1.14
N HIS A 95 5.75 6.82 -0.67
CA HIS A 95 6.30 8.17 -0.74
C HIS A 95 6.71 8.73 0.62
N ALA A 96 6.66 7.93 1.68
CA ALA A 96 7.11 8.36 2.98
C ALA A 96 8.63 8.59 2.96
N LEU A 97 9.06 9.68 3.59
CA LEU A 97 10.46 10.03 3.73
C LEU A 97 11.00 9.47 5.04
N PRO A 98 12.24 8.94 5.04
CA PRO A 98 12.89 8.53 6.27
C PRO A 98 13.15 9.75 7.15
N VAL A 99 12.80 9.62 8.43
CA VAL A 99 13.11 10.56 9.50
C VAL A 99 13.76 9.80 10.64
N ARG A 100 14.22 10.52 11.68
CA ARG A 100 14.95 9.91 12.79
C ARG A 100 14.21 8.74 13.43
N ASP A 101 12.89 8.86 13.58
CA ASP A 101 12.07 7.93 14.36
C ASP A 101 11.27 6.94 13.49
N GLY A 102 11.49 6.92 12.16
CA GLY A 102 10.81 6.02 11.22
C GLY A 102 10.51 6.67 9.88
N LEU A 103 9.30 6.50 9.36
CA LEU A 103 8.86 7.07 8.09
C LEU A 103 7.77 8.12 8.28
N HIS A 104 7.85 9.21 7.51
CA HIS A 104 6.90 10.31 7.56
C HIS A 104 6.40 10.66 6.17
N TYR A 105 5.07 10.67 6.00
CA TYR A 105 4.42 11.12 4.77
C TYR A 105 3.50 12.30 5.06
N ARG A 106 3.62 13.34 4.21
CA ARG A 106 2.78 14.54 4.27
C ARG A 106 2.03 14.72 2.95
N PRO A 107 0.76 14.31 2.86
CA PRO A 107 -0.09 14.62 1.72
C PRO A 107 -0.36 16.12 1.56
N LYS A 108 -0.93 16.50 0.40
CA LYS A 108 -1.22 17.89 0.03
C LYS A 108 -2.20 18.59 0.97
N ASP A 109 -3.12 17.84 1.58
CA ASP A 109 -4.08 18.36 2.57
C ASP A 109 -3.43 18.70 3.94
N ARG A 110 -2.12 18.50 4.06
CA ARG A 110 -1.28 18.78 5.22
C ARG A 110 -1.55 17.89 6.43
N SER A 111 -2.37 16.85 6.29
CA SER A 111 -2.41 15.77 7.28
C SER A 111 -1.03 15.09 7.37
N VAL A 112 -0.80 14.33 8.43
CA VAL A 112 0.48 13.65 8.68
C VAL A 112 0.19 12.17 8.89
N ILE A 113 0.91 11.33 8.14
CA ILE A 113 0.88 9.88 8.28
C ILE A 113 2.29 9.45 8.67
N ASN A 114 2.41 8.76 9.80
CA ASN A 114 3.66 8.24 10.32
C ASN A 114 3.63 6.71 10.30
N PHE A 115 4.78 6.11 9.99
CA PHE A 115 5.03 4.69 10.20
C PHE A 115 6.28 4.59 11.08
N TYR A 116 6.06 4.69 12.39
CA TYR A 116 7.15 4.76 13.38
C TYR A 116 7.28 3.45 14.13
N ASP A 117 6.20 2.69 14.21
CA ASP A 117 6.16 1.47 15.01
C ASP A 117 5.87 0.25 14.13
N VAL A 118 6.28 -0.94 14.60
CA VAL A 118 6.11 -2.21 13.89
C VAL A 118 4.65 -2.46 13.55
N GLU A 119 3.73 -2.12 14.46
CA GLU A 119 2.30 -2.35 14.29
C GLU A 119 1.68 -1.48 13.19
N ASP A 120 2.20 -0.26 12.95
CA ASP A 120 1.74 0.58 11.83
C ASP A 120 1.98 -0.13 10.49
N LEU A 121 3.16 -0.76 10.36
CA LEU A 121 3.58 -1.47 9.15
C LEU A 121 2.85 -2.81 8.99
N ARG A 122 2.68 -3.56 10.08
CA ARG A 122 1.86 -4.79 10.08
C ARG A 122 0.41 -4.50 9.73
N ASP A 123 -0.15 -3.38 10.19
CA ASP A 123 -1.49 -2.99 9.81
C ASP A 123 -1.60 -2.70 8.31
N ALA A 124 -0.65 -1.92 7.77
CA ALA A 124 -0.57 -1.68 6.34
C ALA A 124 -0.46 -3.00 5.54
N GLU A 125 0.42 -3.91 5.97
CA GLU A 125 0.58 -5.24 5.35
C GLU A 125 -0.74 -6.03 5.36
N ARG A 126 -1.43 -6.13 6.50
CA ARG A 126 -2.72 -6.84 6.62
C ARG A 126 -3.76 -6.26 5.69
N ARG A 127 -3.85 -4.93 5.61
CA ARG A 127 -4.78 -4.21 4.74
C ARG A 127 -4.47 -4.43 3.25
N PHE A 128 -3.20 -4.41 2.86
CA PHE A 128 -2.79 -4.80 1.49
C PHE A 128 -3.10 -6.27 1.19
N SER A 129 -2.89 -7.17 2.15
CA SER A 129 -3.19 -8.60 2.02
C SER A 129 -4.68 -8.88 1.85
N ALA A 130 -5.53 -8.18 2.60
CA ALA A 130 -6.98 -8.25 2.44
C ALA A 130 -7.40 -7.81 1.03
N LEU A 131 -6.98 -6.63 0.58
CA LEU A 131 -7.29 -6.17 -0.77
C LEU A 131 -6.77 -7.12 -1.84
N ARG A 132 -5.55 -7.66 -1.69
CA ARG A 132 -5.01 -8.64 -2.63
C ARG A 132 -5.93 -9.86 -2.78
N LYS A 133 -6.49 -10.36 -1.67
CA LYS A 133 -7.44 -11.49 -1.72
C LYS A 133 -8.69 -11.13 -2.50
N ASP A 134 -9.20 -9.91 -2.34
CA ASP A 134 -10.39 -9.45 -3.05
C ASP A 134 -10.10 -9.28 -4.54
N LEU A 135 -8.99 -8.64 -4.91
CA LEU A 135 -8.53 -8.54 -6.31
C LEU A 135 -8.29 -9.91 -6.95
N ASN A 136 -7.81 -10.89 -6.18
CA ASN A 136 -7.62 -12.24 -6.68
C ASN A 136 -8.94 -12.94 -7.01
N ARG A 137 -10.04 -12.63 -6.29
CA ARG A 137 -11.39 -13.12 -6.64
C ARG A 137 -11.88 -12.51 -7.95
N VAL A 138 -11.61 -11.22 -8.19
CA VAL A 138 -11.92 -10.54 -9.47
C VAL A 138 -11.11 -11.15 -10.63
N LEU A 139 -9.86 -11.52 -10.38
CA LEU A 139 -9.02 -12.18 -11.39
C LEU A 139 -9.49 -13.61 -11.70
N HIS A 140 -9.97 -14.34 -10.71
CA HIS A 140 -10.36 -15.75 -10.83
C HIS A 140 -11.78 -15.95 -10.27
N PRO A 141 -12.82 -15.44 -10.98
CA PRO A 141 -14.21 -15.66 -10.59
C PRO A 141 -14.54 -17.16 -10.65
N ARG A 142 -15.44 -17.60 -9.77
CA ARG A 142 -15.85 -19.01 -9.66
C ARG A 142 -16.90 -19.38 -10.69
#